data_AF-A0A1G5WLN3-F1
#
_entry.id   AF-A0A1G5WLN3-F1
#
_cell.length_a   1.000
_cell.length_b   1.000
_cell.length_c   1.000
_cell.angle_alpha   90.00
_cell.angle_beta   90.00
_cell.angle_gamma   90.00
#
_symmetry.space_group_name_H-M   'P 1'
#
loop_
_entity.id
_entity.type
_entity.pdbx_description
1 polymer ?
#
loop_
_entity_poly.entity_id
_entity_poly.type
_entity_poly.pdbx_seq_one_letter_code
_entity_poly.pdbx_strand_id
1 'polypeptide(L)'
;MSGNAIGAVISLSKESDDSIEAERKLTHWLTEMNCQLIAMALARIDTELYQIYKVQGWRVARRGSRTICCRYGELTYTRRLLQKEGKSFYPLDCKMGFEFRKHYSLGMIEQIVE
;
A
#
# COMPACT_ATOMS: atom_id res chain seq x y z
N MET A 1 4.33 -17.87 2.45
CA MET A 1 4.55 -16.57 3.12
C MET A 1 4.50 -16.68 4.65
N SER A 2 3.56 -17.41 5.25
CA SER A 2 3.46 -17.57 6.73
C SER A 2 4.68 -18.22 7.39
N GLY A 3 5.33 -19.20 6.74
CA GLY A 3 6.54 -19.83 7.27
C GLY A 3 7.75 -18.89 7.40
N ASN A 4 7.75 -17.76 6.69
CA ASN A 4 8.80 -16.73 6.78
C ASN A 4 8.58 -15.78 7.98
N ALA A 5 7.31 -15.50 8.31
CA ALA A 5 6.96 -14.56 9.38
C ALA A 5 7.35 -15.08 10.77
N ILE A 6 7.08 -16.37 11.06
CA ILE A 6 7.44 -16.97 12.36
C ILE A 6 8.96 -16.97 12.55
N GLY A 7 9.71 -17.28 11.49
CA GLY A 7 11.18 -17.24 11.52
C GLY A 7 11.71 -15.84 11.81
N ALA A 8 11.16 -14.82 11.15
CA ALA A 8 11.54 -13.43 11.38
C ALA A 8 11.29 -12.98 12.84
N VAL A 9 10.12 -13.33 13.40
CA VAL A 9 9.82 -13.01 14.81
C VAL A 9 10.82 -13.67 15.76
N ILE A 10 11.13 -14.97 15.56
CA ILE A 10 12.09 -15.69 16.39
C ILE A 10 13.49 -15.06 16.30
N SER A 11 13.96 -14.72 15.09
CA SER A 11 15.27 -14.10 14.89
C SER A 11 15.33 -12.73 15.57
N LEU A 12 14.34 -11.85 15.33
CA LEU A 12 14.31 -10.52 15.92
C LEU A 12 14.23 -10.56 17.44
N SER A 13 13.54 -11.53 18.04
CA SER A 13 13.51 -11.71 19.49
C SER A 13 14.85 -12.21 20.06
N LYS A 14 15.61 -13.01 19.30
CA LYS A 14 16.91 -13.55 19.75
C LYS A 14 18.08 -12.60 19.53
N GLU A 15 17.99 -11.72 18.53
CA GLU A 15 19.03 -10.76 18.15
C GLU A 15 18.89 -9.40 18.86
N SER A 16 17.93 -9.26 19.78
CA SER A 16 17.77 -8.06 20.60
C SER A 16 18.48 -8.19 21.94
N ASP A 17 19.07 -7.08 22.39
CA ASP A 17 19.82 -6.99 23.64
C ASP A 17 18.89 -6.97 24.85
N ASP A 18 17.69 -6.37 24.72
CA ASP A 18 16.67 -6.31 25.76
C ASP A 18 15.23 -6.41 25.21
N SER A 19 14.26 -6.50 26.13
CA SER A 19 12.84 -6.62 25.79
C SER A 19 12.26 -5.39 25.09
N ILE A 20 12.76 -4.19 25.40
CA ILE A 20 12.30 -2.95 24.78
C ILE A 20 12.78 -2.88 23.33
N GLU A 21 14.03 -3.27 23.08
CA GLU A 21 14.58 -3.36 21.72
C GLU A 21 13.85 -4.43 20.89
N ALA A 22 13.59 -5.60 21.48
CA ALA A 22 12.78 -6.64 20.84
C ALA A 22 11.39 -6.11 20.41
N GLU A 23 10.67 -5.44 21.31
CA GLU A 23 9.36 -4.86 20.99
C GLU A 23 9.44 -3.80 19.88
N ARG A 24 10.47 -2.94 19.89
CA ARG A 24 10.69 -1.93 18.84
C ARG A 24 10.95 -2.57 17.48
N LYS A 25 11.88 -3.53 17.41
CA LYS A 25 12.22 -4.24 16.16
C LYS A 25 11.01 -5.00 15.61
N LEU A 26 10.27 -5.69 16.48
CA LEU A 26 9.05 -6.41 16.09
C LEU A 26 7.97 -5.46 15.58
N THR A 27 7.73 -4.33 16.28
CA THR A 27 6.74 -3.33 15.86
C THR A 27 7.08 -2.75 14.49
N HIS A 28 8.35 -2.39 14.27
CA HIS A 28 8.81 -1.89 12.98
C HIS A 28 8.61 -2.93 11.87
N TRP A 29 9.06 -4.17 12.10
CA TRP A 29 8.92 -5.25 11.12
C TRP A 29 7.46 -5.58 10.80
N LEU A 30 6.58 -5.62 11.81
CA LEU A 30 5.14 -5.83 11.63
C LEU A 30 4.51 -4.70 10.79
N THR A 31 4.93 -3.46 11.01
CA THR A 31 4.45 -2.30 10.26
C THR A 31 4.85 -2.42 8.78
N GLU A 32 6.12 -2.73 8.50
CA GLU A 32 6.60 -2.94 7.13
C GLU A 32 5.89 -4.11 6.44
N MET A 33 5.73 -5.23 7.13
CA MET A 33 5.03 -6.41 6.61
C MET A 33 3.57 -6.08 6.27
N ASN A 34 2.87 -5.34 7.14
CA ASN A 34 1.50 -4.90 6.89
C ASN A 34 1.43 -4.01 5.64
N CYS A 35 2.34 -3.03 5.50
CA CYS A 35 2.40 -2.18 4.32
C CYS A 35 2.65 -3.00 3.04
N GLN A 36 3.55 -3.98 3.07
CA GLN A 36 3.83 -4.84 1.92
C GLN A 36 2.61 -5.68 1.51
N LEU A 37 1.94 -6.31 2.49
CA LEU A 37 0.73 -7.10 2.25
C LEU A 37 -0.38 -6.24 1.62
N ILE A 38 -0.60 -5.04 2.15
CA ILE A 38 -1.59 -4.11 1.61
C ILE A 38 -1.19 -3.66 0.20
N ALA A 39 0.08 -3.34 -0.05
CA ALA A 39 0.57 -2.95 -1.37
C ALA A 39 0.35 -4.05 -2.41
N MET A 40 0.58 -5.32 -2.04
CA MET A 40 0.31 -6.48 -2.90
C MET A 40 -1.19 -6.61 -3.20
N ALA A 41 -2.04 -6.44 -2.19
CA ALA A 41 -3.49 -6.45 -2.39
C ALA A 41 -3.95 -5.32 -3.32
N LEU A 42 -3.41 -4.11 -3.16
CA LEU A 42 -3.69 -2.97 -4.04
C LEU A 42 -3.24 -3.21 -5.48
N ALA A 43 -2.07 -3.83 -5.69
CA ALA A 43 -1.60 -4.19 -7.02
C ALA A 43 -2.52 -5.24 -7.70
N ARG A 44 -3.09 -6.15 -6.89
CA ARG A 44 -4.09 -7.10 -7.38
C ARG A 44 -5.39 -6.39 -7.79
N ILE A 45 -5.90 -5.50 -6.93
CA ILE A 45 -7.08 -4.67 -7.23
C ILE A 45 -6.87 -3.83 -8.49
N ASP A 46 -5.71 -3.17 -8.65
CA ASP A 46 -5.39 -2.39 -9.87
C ASP A 46 -5.44 -3.27 -11.13
N THR A 47 -5.03 -4.53 -11.02
CA THR A 47 -5.11 -5.50 -12.12
C THR A 47 -6.53 -5.91 -12.46
N GLU A 48 -7.37 -6.14 -11.45
CA GLU A 48 -8.79 -6.46 -11.66
C GLU A 48 -9.56 -5.26 -12.24
N LEU A 49 -9.33 -4.06 -11.71
CA LEU A 49 -9.88 -2.82 -12.25
C LEU A 49 -9.50 -2.63 -13.72
N TYR A 50 -8.23 -2.85 -14.07
CA TYR A 50 -7.80 -2.72 -15.46
C TYR A 50 -8.54 -3.69 -16.39
N GLN A 51 -8.83 -4.93 -15.99
CA GLN A 51 -9.58 -5.85 -16.86
C GLN A 51 -10.97 -5.31 -17.20
N ILE A 52 -11.66 -4.71 -16.22
CA ILE A 52 -12.97 -4.09 -16.41
C ILE A 52 -12.88 -2.93 -17.42
N TYR A 53 -11.95 -2.00 -17.20
CA TYR A 53 -11.80 -0.83 -18.08
C TYR A 53 -11.24 -1.16 -19.46
N LYS A 54 -10.43 -2.21 -19.58
CA LYS A 54 -9.89 -2.68 -20.86
C LYS A 54 -11.02 -3.07 -21.82
N VAL A 55 -12.03 -3.79 -21.34
CA VAL A 55 -13.21 -4.18 -22.14
C VAL A 55 -14.00 -2.94 -22.59
N GLN A 56 -13.96 -1.85 -21.83
CA GLN A 56 -14.59 -0.57 -22.17
C GLN A 56 -13.74 0.30 -23.11
N GLY A 57 -12.61 -0.20 -23.61
CA GLY A 57 -11.74 0.49 -24.56
C GLY A 57 -10.67 1.41 -23.93
N TRP A 58 -10.48 1.37 -22.61
CA TRP A 58 -9.41 2.13 -21.95
C TRP A 58 -8.05 1.48 -22.16
N ARG A 59 -7.01 2.31 -22.31
CA ARG A 59 -5.63 1.86 -22.47
C ARG A 59 -4.75 2.34 -21.32
N VAL A 60 -3.70 1.58 -21.02
CA VAL A 60 -2.69 2.00 -20.05
C VAL A 60 -1.82 3.07 -20.69
N ALA A 61 -1.84 4.28 -20.14
CA ALA A 61 -0.97 5.37 -20.55
C ALA A 61 0.40 5.28 -19.85
N ARG A 62 0.40 4.99 -18.54
CA ARG A 62 1.63 4.73 -17.76
C ARG A 62 1.36 3.87 -16.54
N ARG A 63 2.40 3.26 -16.01
CA ARG A 63 2.45 2.67 -14.66
C ARG A 63 3.31 3.57 -13.78
N GLY A 64 2.86 3.82 -12.56
CA GLY A 64 3.61 4.64 -11.62
C GLY A 64 3.54 4.05 -10.22
N SER A 65 4.58 4.32 -9.43
CA SER A 65 4.54 4.11 -8.00
C SER A 65 3.91 5.34 -7.31
N ARG A 66 3.26 5.13 -6.18
CA ARG A 66 2.82 6.19 -5.27
C ARG A 66 3.05 5.73 -3.84
N THR A 67 3.55 6.65 -3.02
CA THR A 67 3.65 6.51 -1.57
C THR A 67 2.62 7.42 -0.89
N ILE A 68 1.88 6.88 0.08
CA ILE A 68 0.97 7.61 0.96
C ILE A 68 1.20 7.20 2.41
N CYS A 69 1.13 8.16 3.33
CA CYS A 69 1.08 7.93 4.76
C CYS A 69 -0.33 7.46 5.14
N CYS A 70 -0.40 6.29 5.76
CA CYS A 70 -1.62 5.66 6.27
C CYS A 70 -1.48 5.35 7.76
N ARG A 71 -2.59 5.01 8.43
CA ARG A 71 -2.58 4.62 9.87
C ARG A 71 -1.63 3.47 10.17
N TYR A 72 -1.40 2.62 9.18
CA TYR A 72 -0.54 1.46 9.25
C TYR A 72 0.90 1.72 8.75
N GLY A 73 1.26 2.96 8.45
CA GLY A 73 2.61 3.36 8.01
C GLY A 73 2.66 3.93 6.58
N GLU A 74 3.88 4.10 6.07
CA GLU A 74 4.10 4.55 4.69
C GLU A 74 3.83 3.41 3.71
N LEU A 75 2.79 3.58 2.89
CA LEU A 75 2.32 2.59 1.94
C LEU A 75 2.74 3.00 0.52
N THR A 76 3.66 2.23 -0.06
CA THR A 76 4.09 2.39 -1.45
C THR A 76 3.47 1.31 -2.32
N TYR A 77 2.74 1.70 -3.38
CA TYR A 77 2.06 0.77 -4.28
C TYR A 77 2.11 1.23 -5.74
N THR A 78 1.96 0.26 -6.65
CA THR A 78 1.91 0.51 -8.10
C THR A 78 0.48 0.71 -8.58
N ARG A 79 0.30 1.60 -9.55
CA ARG A 79 -1.01 1.91 -10.15
C ARG A 79 -0.89 2.23 -11.63
N ARG A 80 -1.97 2.01 -12.38
CA ARG A 80 -2.08 2.38 -13.81
C ARG A 80 -2.81 3.71 -13.99
N LEU A 81 -2.24 4.60 -14.80
CA LEU A 81 -2.98 5.70 -15.40
C LEU A 81 -3.69 5.15 -16.64
N LEU A 82 -5.01 5.22 -16.67
CA LEU A 82 -5.80 4.84 -17.84
C LEU A 82 -6.16 6.06 -18.67
N GLN A 83 -6.26 5.88 -19.98
CA GLN A 83 -6.65 6.93 -20.93
C GLN A 83 -7.66 6.42 -21.97
N LYS A 84 -8.64 7.26 -22.29
CA LYS A 84 -9.64 7.08 -23.36
C LYS A 84 -10.18 8.44 -23.78
N GLU A 85 -10.20 8.73 -25.09
CA GLU A 85 -10.84 9.93 -25.66
C GLU A 85 -10.41 11.25 -24.96
N GLY A 86 -9.11 11.43 -24.73
CA GLY A 86 -8.57 12.61 -24.07
C GLY A 86 -8.74 12.65 -22.54
N LYS A 87 -9.52 11.75 -21.95
CA LYS A 87 -9.69 11.62 -20.49
C LYS A 87 -8.64 10.69 -19.90
N SER A 88 -8.13 11.02 -18.72
CA SER A 88 -7.22 10.15 -17.97
C SER A 88 -7.50 10.17 -16.47
N PHE A 89 -7.30 9.02 -15.82
CA PHE A 89 -7.46 8.89 -14.37
C PHE A 89 -6.76 7.64 -13.82
N TYR A 90 -6.63 7.56 -12.50
CA TYR A 90 -6.09 6.41 -11.77
C TYR A 90 -7.25 5.62 -11.13
N PRO A 91 -7.65 4.45 -11.70
CA PRO A 91 -8.79 3.71 -11.17
C PRO A 91 -8.64 3.27 -9.73
N LEU A 92 -7.43 2.83 -9.35
CA LEU A 92 -7.13 2.41 -7.99
C LEU A 92 -7.33 3.56 -7.00
N ASP A 93 -6.83 4.76 -7.30
CA ASP A 93 -7.01 5.93 -6.44
C ASP A 93 -8.50 6.24 -6.24
N CYS A 94 -9.26 6.26 -7.32
CA CYS A 94 -10.69 6.54 -7.28
C CYS A 94 -11.44 5.50 -6.43
N LYS A 95 -11.07 4.21 -6.57
CA LYS A 95 -11.67 3.12 -5.78
C LYS A 95 -11.38 3.25 -4.29
N MET A 96 -10.17 3.70 -3.94
CA MET A 96 -9.72 3.81 -2.55
C MET A 96 -10.05 5.16 -1.91
N GLY A 97 -10.59 6.12 -2.66
CA GLY A 97 -10.81 7.49 -2.17
C GLY A 97 -9.49 8.25 -1.92
N PHE A 98 -8.40 7.86 -2.57
CA PHE A 98 -7.12 8.55 -2.42
C PHE A 98 -7.10 9.84 -3.23
N GLU A 99 -7.28 10.96 -2.55
CA GLU A 99 -7.32 12.28 -3.19
C GLU A 99 -6.05 12.60 -4.00
N PHE A 100 -6.24 13.39 -5.06
CA PHE A 100 -5.17 13.78 -5.96
C PHE A 100 -4.12 14.64 -5.22
N ARG A 101 -2.83 14.32 -5.42
CA ARG A 101 -1.66 14.98 -4.78
C ARG A 101 -1.61 14.94 -3.25
N LYS A 102 -2.60 14.34 -2.58
CA LYS A 102 -2.52 14.14 -1.13
C LYS A 102 -1.60 12.96 -0.82
N HIS A 103 -0.76 13.16 0.18
CA HIS A 103 0.16 12.15 0.69
C HIS A 103 -0.39 11.45 1.95
N TYR A 104 -1.63 11.76 2.36
CA TYR A 104 -2.28 11.15 3.53
C TYR A 104 -3.55 10.44 3.12
N SER A 105 -3.78 9.25 3.67
CA SER A 105 -5.10 8.63 3.66
C SER A 105 -6.08 9.41 4.54
N LEU A 106 -7.37 9.34 4.27
CA LEU A 106 -8.40 9.95 5.12
C LEU A 106 -8.32 9.47 6.57
N GLY A 107 -7.99 8.20 6.79
CA GLY A 107 -7.78 7.66 8.14
C GLY A 107 -6.57 8.24 8.87
N MET A 108 -5.54 8.74 8.16
CA MET A 108 -4.46 9.50 8.80
C MET A 108 -4.89 10.91 9.17
N ILE A 109 -5.70 11.53 8.32
CA ILE A 109 -6.24 12.87 8.60
C ILE A 109 -7.15 12.81 9.84
N GLU A 110 -7.99 11.76 9.96
CA GLU A 110 -8.78 11.47 11.16
C GLU A 110 -7.90 11.39 12.41
N GLN A 111 -6.83 10.58 12.40
CA GLN A 111 -5.92 10.41 13.54
C GLN A 111 -5.16 11.69 13.95
N ILE A 112 -4.95 12.64 13.04
CA ILE A 112 -4.25 13.91 13.34
C ILE A 112 -5.20 14.96 13.92
N VAL A 113 -6.49 14.86 13.61
CA VAL A 113 -7.52 15.83 14.02
C VAL A 113 -8.12 15.47 15.39
N GLU A 114 -8.09 14.19 15.78
CA GLU A 114 -8.41 13.69 17.13
C GLU A 114 -7.22 13.80 18.09
#